data_AF-A0A2V2D5Z9-F1
#
_entry.id   AF-A0A2V2D5Z9-F1
#
_cell.length_a   1.000
_cell.length_b   1.000
_cell.length_c   1.000
_cell.angle_alpha   90.00
_cell.angle_beta   90.00
_cell.angle_gamma   90.00
#
_symmetry.space_group_name_H-M   'P 1'
#
loop_
_entity.id
_entity.type
_entity.pdbx_description
1 polymer ?
#
loop_
_entity_poly.entity_id
_entity_poly.type
_entity_poly.pdbx_seq_one_letter_code
_entity_poly.pdbx_strand_id
1 'polypeptide(L)' 'MINFIYSNISTIIIGIVLAAIVGMVIVKMIRDKKKGKSSCGGSCAGCPSNCACYHKK' A
#
# COMPACT_ATOMS: atom_id res chain seq x y z
N MET A 1 9.42 -1.84 36.41
CA MET A 1 8.85 -2.36 35.14
C MET A 1 8.09 -1.30 34.35
N ILE A 2 7.19 -0.50 34.96
CA ILE A 2 6.48 0.60 34.27
C ILE A 2 7.43 1.68 33.69
N ASN A 3 8.60 1.88 34.30
CA ASN A 3 9.61 2.84 33.85
C ASN A 3 10.19 2.53 32.45
N PHE A 4 10.19 1.26 32.04
CA PHE A 4 10.70 0.86 30.72
C PHE A 4 9.74 1.27 29.60
N ILE A 5 8.44 1.19 29.89
CA ILE A 5 7.43 1.78 29.02
C ILE A 5 7.70 3.28 28.96
N TYR A 6 7.75 3.98 30.11
CA TYR A 6 8.00 5.43 30.26
C TYR A 6 9.25 5.99 29.56
N SER A 7 10.34 5.23 29.49
CA SER A 7 11.56 5.64 28.78
C SER A 7 11.46 5.50 27.25
N ASN A 8 10.50 4.73 26.75
CA ASN A 8 10.40 4.35 25.34
C ASN A 8 9.06 4.78 24.69
N ILE A 9 8.31 5.72 25.29
CA ILE A 9 7.02 6.17 24.72
C ILE A 9 7.20 6.71 23.32
N SER A 10 8.26 7.48 23.11
CA SER A 10 8.59 8.08 21.82
C SER A 10 8.68 6.99 20.75
N THR A 11 9.46 5.93 21.01
CA THR A 11 9.61 4.81 20.09
C THR A 11 8.28 4.10 19.80
N ILE A 12 7.44 3.91 20.82
CA ILE A 12 6.11 3.30 20.65
C ILE A 12 5.20 4.19 19.79
N ILE A 13 5.18 5.50 20.03
CA ILE A 13 4.39 6.47 19.25
C ILE A 13 4.85 6.48 17.79
N ILE A 14 6.15 6.56 17.54
CA ILE A 14 6.70 6.48 16.17
C ILE A 14 6.30 5.15 15.52
N GLY A 15 6.40 4.04 16.24
CA GLY A 15 6.00 2.71 15.75
C GLY A 15 4.54 2.65 15.32
N ILE A 16 3.63 3.21 16.13
CA ILE A 16 2.18 3.28 15.79
C ILE A 16 1.96 4.15 14.55
N VAL A 17 2.61 5.31 14.46
CA VAL A 17 2.47 6.20 13.29
C VAL A 17 2.94 5.50 12.01
N LEU A 18 4.11 4.85 12.04
CA LEU A 18 4.61 4.09 10.91
C LEU A 18 3.66 2.94 10.52
N ALA A 19 3.17 2.18 11.51
CA ALA A 19 2.21 1.11 11.28
C ALA A 19 0.90 1.63 10.64
N ALA A 20 0.41 2.78 11.08
CA ALA A 20 -0.78 3.42 10.51
C ALA A 20 -0.57 3.85 9.05
N ILE A 21 0.59 4.42 8.73
CA ILE A 21 0.95 4.80 7.35
C ILE A 21 1.00 3.56 6.46
N VAL A 22 1.71 2.52 6.88
CA VAL A 22 1.83 1.25 6.12
C VAL A 22 0.45 0.61 5.94
N GLY A 23 -0.36 0.57 7.01
CA GLY A 23 -1.74 0.08 6.95
C GLY A 23 -2.59 0.87 5.95
N MET A 24 -2.47 2.21 5.93
CA MET A 24 -3.18 3.04 4.97
C MET A 24 -2.74 2.74 3.52
N VAL A 25 -1.45 2.54 3.26
CA VAL A 25 -0.94 2.17 1.93
C VAL A 25 -1.51 0.83 1.48
N ILE A 26 -1.52 -0.18 2.36
CA ILE A 26 -2.08 -1.51 2.05
C ILE A 26 -3.58 -1.40 1.75
N VAL A 27 -4.34 -0.68 2.59
CA VAL A 27 -5.77 -0.46 2.38
C VAL A 27 -6.04 0.28 1.07
N LYS A 28 -5.22 1.30 0.73
CA LYS A 28 -5.29 1.98 -0.57
C LYS A 28 -5.04 1.00 -1.71
N MET A 29 -3.99 0.18 -1.63
CA MET A 29 -3.67 -0.82 -2.65
C MET A 29 -4.80 -1.84 -2.85
N ILE A 30 -5.41 -2.33 -1.77
CA ILE A 30 -6.55 -3.26 -1.84
C ILE A 30 -7.76 -2.58 -2.47
N ARG A 31 -8.07 -1.33 -2.06
CA ARG A 31 -9.17 -0.55 -2.62
C ARG A 31 -8.95 -0.23 -4.11
N ASP A 32 -7.72 0.11 -4.48
CA ASP A 32 -7.34 0.41 -5.86
C ASP A 32 -7.41 -0.85 -6.72
N LYS A 33 -6.93 -2.00 -6.24
CA LYS A 33 -7.16 -3.31 -6.88
C LYS A 33 -8.64 -3.61 -7.06
N LYS A 34 -9.47 -3.40 -6.04
CA LYS A 34 -10.92 -3.65 -6.10
C LYS A 34 -11.63 -2.71 -7.07
N LYS A 35 -11.10 -1.49 -7.26
CA LYS A 35 -11.56 -0.51 -8.26
C LYS A 35 -11.02 -0.77 -9.67
N GLY A 36 -10.33 -1.89 -9.91
CA GLY A 36 -9.76 -2.23 -11.21
C GLY A 36 -8.54 -1.40 -11.59
N LYS A 37 -7.97 -0.62 -10.66
CA LYS A 37 -6.69 0.06 -10.89
C LYS A 37 -5.58 -0.98 -10.83
N SER A 38 -5.16 -1.43 -12.00
CA SER A 38 -3.96 -2.24 -12.17
C SER A 38 -2.72 -1.36 -11.99
N SER A 39 -1.56 -1.99 -11.73
CA SER A 39 -0.27 -1.27 -11.68
C SER A 39 0.05 -0.50 -12.98
N CYS A 40 -0.68 -0.80 -14.06
CA CYS A 40 -0.59 -0.18 -15.37
C CYS A 40 -1.55 1.02 -15.53
N GLY A 41 -2.24 1.47 -14.46
CA GLY A 41 -3.08 2.67 -14.47
C GLY A 41 -4.39 2.55 -15.25
N GLY A 42 -4.77 1.36 -15.72
CA GLY A 42 -6.01 1.13 -16.48
C GLY A 42 -6.01 1.68 -17.92
N SER A 43 -4.97 2.41 -18.35
CA SER A 43 -4.75 2.81 -19.74
C SER A 43 -3.92 1.77 -20.48
N CYS A 44 -4.39 0.52 -20.55
CA CYS A 44 -3.70 -0.51 -21.33
C CYS A 44 -3.67 -0.15 -22.83
N ALA A 45 -4.64 0.61 -23.33
CA ALA A 45 -4.73 1.01 -24.74
C ALA A 45 -3.50 1.79 -25.28
N GLY A 46 -2.73 2.46 -24.41
CA GLY A 46 -1.50 3.18 -24.78
C GLY A 46 -0.22 2.61 -24.17
N CYS A 47 -0.30 1.46 -23.49
CA CYS A 47 0.87 0.85 -22.85
C CYS A 47 1.76 0.22 -23.94
N PRO A 48 3.08 0.47 -23.98
CA PRO A 48 3.99 -0.21 -24.93
C PRO A 48 3.98 -1.73 -24.76
N SER A 49 3.53 -2.24 -23.60
CA SER A 49 3.33 -3.65 -23.30
C SER A 49 1.90 -4.16 -23.59
N ASN A 50 1.03 -3.38 -24.25
CA ASN A 50 -0.37 -3.74 -24.50
C ASN A 50 -0.51 -5.06 -25.28
N CYS A 51 0.43 -5.37 -26.18
CA CYS A 51 0.47 -6.65 -26.90
C CYS A 51 0.63 -7.86 -25.96
N ALA A 52 1.35 -7.73 -24.84
CA ALA A 52 1.50 -8.80 -23.85
C ALA A 52 0.29 -8.92 -22.91
N CYS A 53 -0.42 -7.81 -22.66
CA CYS A 53 -1.58 -7.78 -21.78
C CYS A 53 -2.89 -8.26 -22.45
N TYR A 54 -2.98 -8.28 -23.79
CA TYR A 54 -4.15 -8.76 -24.53
C TYR A 54 -4.28 -10.29 -24.59
N HIS A 55 -3.32 -11.05 -24.02
CA HIS A 55 -3.32 -12.51 -24.02
C HIS A 55 -4.00 -13.10 -22.76
N LYS A 56 -5.22 -12.65 -22.47
CA LYS A 56 -6.15 -13.33 -21.57
C LYS A 56 -7.52 -13.28 -22.24
N LYS A 57 -7.88 -14.43 -22.81
CA LYS A 57 -9.12 -14.81 -23.49
C LYS A 57 -10.38 -14.08 -23.04
#